data_AF-A0A7S1SVE3-F1
#
_entry.id   AF-A0A7S1SVE3-F1
#
_cell.length_a   1.000
_cell.length_b   1.000
_cell.length_c   1.000
_cell.angle_alpha   90.00
_cell.angle_beta   90.00
_cell.angle_gamma   90.00
#
_symmetry.space_group_name_H-M   'P 1'
#
loop_
_entity.id
_entity.type
_entity.pdbx_description
1 polymer ?
#
loop_
_entity_poly.entity_id
_entity_poly.type
_entity_poly.pdbx_seq_one_letter_code
_entity_poly.pdbx_strand_id
1 'polypeptide(L)'
;GLAERCGDDRLNALLYSNRAQVQLTLGNNAKALEDALEAIKLDETSIKSYFRGARAALRTERWPECEQLCTSGLKLDPSAAELTKIQQAAVTRRVALAEVEERRWG
;
A
#
# COMPACT_ATOMS: atom_id res chain seq x y z
N GLY A 1 -30.10 16.28 0.77
CA GLY A 1 -29.71 15.48 -0.40
C GLY A 1 -28.23 15.27 -0.34
N LEU A 2 -27.79 14.04 -0.07
CA LEU A 2 -26.37 13.67 0.04
C LEU A 2 -26.21 12.39 -0.78
N ALA A 3 -25.26 12.38 -1.73
CA ALA A 3 -24.63 11.21 -2.38
C ALA A 3 -24.56 11.18 -3.92
N GLU A 4 -24.66 12.31 -4.65
CA GLU A 4 -24.43 12.27 -6.11
C GLU A 4 -22.95 12.18 -6.56
N ARG A 5 -21.98 12.40 -5.66
CA ARG A 5 -20.53 12.25 -6.01
C ARG A 5 -20.00 10.82 -5.89
N CYS A 6 -20.79 9.91 -5.32
CA CYS A 6 -20.33 8.58 -4.91
C CYS A 6 -20.02 7.64 -6.11
N GLY A 7 -20.61 7.90 -7.28
CA GLY A 7 -20.41 7.09 -8.48
C GLY A 7 -19.04 7.30 -9.12
N ASP A 8 -18.67 8.56 -9.34
CA ASP A 8 -17.43 8.90 -10.05
C ASP A 8 -16.19 8.63 -9.19
N ASP A 9 -16.22 8.96 -7.90
CA ASP A 9 -15.06 8.76 -7.01
C ASP A 9 -14.75 7.27 -6.83
N ARG A 10 -15.76 6.42 -6.63
CA ARG A 10 -15.56 4.96 -6.53
C ARG A 10 -15.11 4.34 -7.84
N LEU A 11 -15.65 4.80 -8.98
CA LEU A 11 -15.22 4.33 -10.29
C LEU A 11 -13.77 4.73 -10.56
N ASN A 12 -13.40 5.98 -10.27
CA ASN A 12 -12.04 6.47 -10.39
C ASN A 12 -11.09 5.71 -9.46
N ALA A 13 -11.49 5.46 -8.21
CA ALA A 13 -10.73 4.63 -7.28
C ALA A 13 -10.45 3.24 -7.86
N LEU A 14 -11.46 2.60 -8.46
CA LEU A 14 -11.32 1.29 -9.10
C LEU A 14 -10.37 1.35 -10.31
N LEU A 15 -10.45 2.39 -11.13
CA LEU A 15 -9.55 2.60 -12.27
C LEU A 15 -8.09 2.77 -11.82
N TYR A 16 -7.84 3.67 -10.86
CA TYR A 16 -6.51 3.87 -10.27
C TYR A 16 -5.98 2.59 -9.64
N SER A 17 -6.82 1.88 -8.89
CA SER A 17 -6.44 0.61 -8.27
C SER A 17 -6.06 -0.43 -9.35
N ASN A 18 -6.84 -0.55 -10.42
CA ASN A 18 -6.52 -1.48 -11.51
C ASN A 18 -5.24 -1.09 -12.25
N ARG A 19 -5.02 0.22 -12.46
CA ARG A 19 -3.78 0.74 -13.03
C ARG A 19 -2.58 0.42 -12.13
N ALA A 20 -2.70 0.56 -10.81
CA ALA A 20 -1.68 0.16 -9.84
C ALA A 20 -1.30 -1.32 -9.99
N GLN A 21 -2.28 -2.20 -10.18
CA GLN A 21 -2.02 -3.63 -10.41
C GLN A 21 -1.23 -3.87 -11.71
N VAL A 22 -1.59 -3.19 -12.80
CA VAL A 22 -0.86 -3.30 -14.07
C VAL A 22 0.57 -2.78 -13.90
N GLN A 23 0.76 -1.63 -13.25
CA GLN A 23 2.09 -1.07 -12.98
C GLN A 23 2.94 -2.02 -12.12
N LEU A 24 2.35 -2.70 -11.12
CA LEU A 24 3.04 -3.74 -10.35
C LEU A 24 3.53 -4.89 -11.24
N THR A 25 2.67 -5.40 -12.13
CA THR A 25 3.03 -6.46 -13.07
C THR A 25 4.14 -6.03 -14.02
N LEU A 26 4.13 -4.76 -14.44
CA LEU A 26 5.17 -4.16 -15.29
C LEU A 26 6.47 -3.82 -14.53
N GLY A 27 6.49 -3.96 -13.19
CA GLY A 27 7.65 -3.61 -12.36
C GLY A 27 7.80 -2.11 -12.06
N ASN A 28 6.86 -1.28 -12.50
CA ASN A 28 6.84 0.17 -12.26
C ASN A 28 6.31 0.49 -10.85
N ASN A 29 7.04 0.05 -9.82
CA ASN A 29 6.55 0.04 -8.44
C ASN A 29 6.26 1.43 -7.87
N ALA A 30 7.06 2.45 -8.20
CA ALA A 30 6.81 3.82 -7.74
C ALA A 30 5.48 4.37 -8.28
N LYS A 31 5.23 4.19 -9.59
CA LYS A 31 3.95 4.58 -10.22
C LYS A 31 2.78 3.78 -9.67
N ALA A 32 2.98 2.49 -9.39
CA ALA A 32 1.94 1.66 -8.80
C ALA A 32 1.54 2.15 -7.40
N LEU A 33 2.50 2.65 -6.63
CA LEU A 33 2.26 3.20 -5.31
C LEU A 33 1.48 4.51 -5.39
N GLU A 34 1.87 5.42 -6.29
CA GLU A 34 1.11 6.65 -6.57
C GLU A 34 -0.35 6.33 -6.94
N ASP A 35 -0.55 5.41 -7.87
CA ASP A 35 -1.89 4.97 -8.29
C ASP A 35 -2.69 4.36 -7.13
N ALA A 36 -2.06 3.56 -6.28
CA ALA A 36 -2.73 2.97 -5.13
C ALA A 36 -3.13 4.03 -4.08
N LEU A 37 -2.28 5.05 -3.86
CA LEU A 37 -2.57 6.14 -2.93
C LEU A 37 -3.72 7.02 -3.44
N GLU A 38 -3.75 7.34 -4.74
CA GLU A 38 -4.89 8.05 -5.33
C GLU A 38 -6.18 7.23 -5.23
N ALA A 39 -6.11 5.91 -5.45
CA ALA A 39 -7.27 5.04 -5.24
C ALA A 39 -7.77 5.04 -3.80
N ILE A 40 -6.86 5.06 -2.81
CA ILE A 40 -7.22 5.12 -1.37
C ILE A 40 -7.85 6.47 -1.02
N LYS A 41 -7.34 7.59 -1.53
CA LYS A 41 -7.91 8.92 -1.28
C LYS A 41 -9.36 9.03 -1.78
N LEU A 42 -9.67 8.36 -2.89
CA LEU A 42 -10.99 8.35 -3.49
C LEU A 42 -11.93 7.33 -2.85
N ASP A 43 -11.39 6.20 -2.41
CA ASP A 43 -12.13 5.15 -1.69
C ASP A 43 -11.27 4.51 -0.60
N GLU A 44 -11.38 5.04 0.61
CA GLU A 44 -10.68 4.56 1.79
C GLU A 44 -11.16 3.18 2.26
N THR A 45 -12.23 2.62 1.68
CA THR A 45 -12.77 1.29 2.03
C THR A 45 -12.18 0.16 1.18
N SER A 46 -11.40 0.51 0.14
CA SER A 46 -10.88 -0.46 -0.82
C SER A 46 -9.64 -1.21 -0.33
N ILE A 47 -9.86 -2.38 0.29
CA ILE A 47 -8.78 -3.27 0.75
C ILE A 47 -7.76 -3.63 -0.34
N LYS A 48 -8.21 -3.73 -1.60
CA LYS A 48 -7.37 -4.02 -2.75
C LYS A 48 -6.36 -2.90 -3.02
N SER A 49 -6.76 -1.64 -2.84
CA SER A 49 -5.87 -0.49 -3.02
C SER A 49 -4.79 -0.46 -1.94
N TYR A 50 -5.13 -0.74 -0.68
CA TYR A 50 -4.12 -0.92 0.39
C TYR A 50 -3.15 -2.05 0.09
N PHE A 51 -3.64 -3.21 -0.35
CA PHE A 51 -2.78 -4.33 -0.73
C PHE A 51 -1.81 -3.98 -1.85
N ARG A 52 -2.31 -3.33 -2.92
CA ARG A 52 -1.49 -2.92 -4.07
C ARG A 52 -0.45 -1.87 -3.64
N GLY A 53 -0.85 -0.88 -2.84
CA GLY A 53 0.04 0.15 -2.30
C GLY A 53 1.11 -0.45 -1.39
N ALA A 54 0.74 -1.29 -0.42
CA ALA A 54 1.68 -1.94 0.48
C ALA A 54 2.69 -2.79 -0.27
N ARG A 55 2.25 -3.57 -1.28
CA ARG A 55 3.15 -4.36 -2.12
C ARG A 55 4.10 -3.49 -2.94
N ALA A 56 3.63 -2.34 -3.44
CA ALA A 56 4.45 -1.39 -4.18
C ALA A 56 5.50 -0.70 -3.28
N ALA A 57 5.10 -0.29 -2.08
CA ALA A 57 5.97 0.29 -1.06
C ALA A 57 7.05 -0.71 -0.61
N LEU A 58 6.69 -1.98 -0.41
CA LEU A 58 7.65 -3.05 -0.09
C LEU A 58 8.71 -3.20 -1.20
N ARG A 59 8.31 -3.18 -2.47
CA ARG A 59 9.23 -3.31 -3.63
C ARG A 59 10.07 -2.06 -3.90
N THR A 60 9.70 -0.92 -3.34
CA THR A 60 10.44 0.35 -3.44
C THR A 60 11.19 0.68 -2.15
N GLU A 61 11.24 -0.27 -1.20
CA GLU A 61 11.95 -0.12 0.07
C GLU A 61 11.44 1.05 0.93
N ARG A 62 10.19 1.48 0.71
CA ARG A 62 9.51 2.52 1.49
C ARG A 62 8.86 1.90 2.72
N TRP A 63 9.69 1.41 3.64
CA TRP A 63 9.24 0.61 4.81
C TRP A 63 8.20 1.31 5.69
N PRO A 64 8.36 2.58 6.10
CA PRO A 64 7.40 3.24 6.97
C PRO A 64 6.01 3.38 6.33
N GLU A 65 5.96 3.70 5.04
CA GLU A 65 4.71 3.83 4.29
C GLU A 65 4.06 2.46 4.05
N CYS A 66 4.87 1.42 3.78
CA CYS A 66 4.39 0.04 3.70
C CYS A 66 3.70 -0.38 5.00
N GLU A 67 4.31 -0.10 6.16
CA GLU A 67 3.73 -0.41 7.48
C GLU A 67 2.42 0.36 7.74
N GLN A 68 2.37 1.64 7.34
CA GLN A 68 1.16 2.45 7.45
C GLN A 68 0.02 1.91 6.58
N LEU A 69 0.31 1.57 5.32
CA LEU A 69 -0.67 1.01 4.39
C LEU A 69 -1.20 -0.35 4.86
N CYS A 70 -0.32 -1.22 5.36
CA CYS A 70 -0.72 -2.48 5.97
C CYS A 70 -1.60 -2.25 7.20
N THR A 71 -1.22 -1.34 8.09
CA THR A 71 -1.96 -1.05 9.31
C THR A 71 -3.37 -0.52 8.99
N SER A 72 -3.48 0.43 8.06
CA SER A 72 -4.77 0.98 7.64
C SER A 72 -5.63 -0.08 6.94
N GLY A 73 -5.06 -0.91 6.07
CA GLY A 73 -5.79 -2.02 5.43
C GLY A 73 -6.27 -3.08 6.43
N LEU A 74 -5.43 -3.46 7.40
CA LEU A 74 -5.80 -4.43 8.44
C LEU A 74 -6.85 -3.90 9.42
N LYS A 75 -6.99 -2.57 9.57
CA LYS A 75 -8.13 -2.00 10.31
C LYS A 75 -9.46 -2.23 9.59
N LEU A 76 -9.46 -2.29 8.25
CA LEU A 76 -10.65 -2.57 7.45
C LEU A 76 -10.96 -4.06 7.41
N ASP A 77 -9.94 -4.88 7.21
CA ASP A 77 -10.04 -6.33 7.20
C ASP A 77 -8.87 -6.96 7.98
N PRO A 78 -9.08 -7.26 9.28
CA PRO A 78 -8.07 -7.91 10.10
C PRO A 78 -7.70 -9.32 9.63
N SER A 79 -8.52 -9.94 8.78
CA SER A 79 -8.31 -11.29 8.26
C SER A 79 -7.47 -11.32 6.98
N ALA A 80 -7.06 -10.16 6.46
CA ALA A 80 -6.26 -10.02 5.24
C ALA A 80 -4.82 -10.53 5.44
N ALA A 81 -4.65 -11.86 5.39
CA ALA A 81 -3.38 -12.56 5.63
C ALA A 81 -2.23 -12.04 4.75
N GLU A 82 -2.53 -11.61 3.52
CA GLU A 82 -1.54 -11.05 2.61
C GLU A 82 -0.98 -9.71 3.09
N LEU A 83 -1.79 -8.84 3.70
CA LEU A 83 -1.31 -7.59 4.30
C LEU A 83 -0.44 -7.86 5.52
N THR A 84 -0.81 -8.84 6.35
CA THR A 84 0.00 -9.27 7.50
C THR A 84 1.38 -9.76 7.06
N LYS A 85 1.45 -10.58 6.01
CA LYS A 85 2.73 -11.05 5.44
C LYS A 85 3.60 -9.89 4.94
N ILE A 86 2.99 -8.94 4.21
CA ILE A 86 3.71 -7.76 3.71
C ILE A 86 4.22 -6.91 4.88
N GLN A 87 3.41 -6.71 5.93
CA GLN A 87 3.80 -5.95 7.11
C GLN A 87 4.99 -6.58 7.83
N GLN A 88 4.95 -7.90 8.05
CA GLN A 88 6.05 -8.64 8.68
C GLN A 88 7.35 -8.53 7.85
N ALA A 89 7.24 -8.62 6.52
CA ALA A 89 8.39 -8.46 5.64
C ALA A 89 9.00 -7.06 5.73
N ALA A 90 8.16 -6.01 5.74
CA ALA A 90 8.60 -4.62 5.86
C ALA A 90 9.30 -4.35 7.20
N VAL A 91 8.71 -4.79 8.31
CA VAL A 91 9.29 -4.65 9.66
C VAL A 91 10.63 -5.37 9.74
N THR A 92 10.70 -6.62 9.26
CA THR A 92 11.93 -7.41 9.27
C THR A 92 13.06 -6.70 8.52
N ARG A 93 12.76 -6.16 7.33
CA ARG A 93 13.75 -5.42 6.51
C ARG A 93 14.18 -4.14 7.19
N ARG A 94 13.25 -3.36 7.75
CA ARG A 94 13.56 -2.11 8.45
C ARG A 94 14.47 -2.34 9.67
N VAL A 95 14.16 -3.34 10.50
CA VAL A 95 14.98 -3.68 11.67
C VAL A 95 16.37 -4.12 11.26
N ALA A 96 16.48 -5.01 10.26
CA ALA A 96 17.77 -5.46 9.76
C ALA A 96 18.64 -4.32 9.22
N LEU A 97 18.04 -3.33 8.54
CA LEU A 97 18.75 -2.14 8.07
C LEU A 97 19.24 -1.27 9.24
N ALA A 98 18.37 -1.01 10.23
CA ALA A 98 18.75 -0.23 11.40
C ALA A 98 19.89 -0.89 12.19
N GLU A 99 19.89 -2.21 12.34
CA GLU A 99 21.00 -2.94 12.99
C GLU A 99 22.32 -2.83 12.21
N VAL A 100 22.26 -2.86 10.88
CA VAL A 100 23.45 -2.68 10.03
C VAL A 100 24.00 -1.26 10.14
N GLU A 101 23.12 -0.26 10.18
CA GLU A 101 23.51 1.14 10.36
C GLU A 101 24.13 1.38 11.74
N GLU A 102 23.52 0.83 12.80
CA GLU A 102 24.06 0.90 14.17
C GLU A 102 25.43 0.26 14.26
N ARG A 103 25.63 -0.95 13.70
CA ARG A 103 26.96 -1.59 13.67
C ARG A 103 28.01 -0.83 12.87
N ARG A 104 27.57 0.01 11.92
CA ARG A 104 28.46 0.78 11.05
C ARG A 104 28.90 2.09 11.71
N TRP A 105 28.07 2.66 12.58
CA TRP A 105 28.27 4.01 13.12
C TRP A 105 28.21 4.13 14.66
N GLY A 106 27.87 3.05 15.37
CA GLY A 106 27.96 2.92 16.83
C GLY A 106 29.29 2.30 17.26
#